data_AF-A0A938WTQ0-F1
#
_entry.id   AF-A0A938WTQ0-F1
#
_cell.length_a   1.000
_cell.length_b   1.000
_cell.length_c   1.000
_cell.angle_alpha   90.00
_cell.angle_beta   90.00
_cell.angle_gamma   90.00
#
_symmetry.space_group_name_H-M   'P 1'
#
loop_
_entity.id
_entity.type
_entity.pdbx_description
1 polymer ?
#
loop_
_entity_poly.entity_id
_entity_poly.type
_entity_poly.pdbx_seq_one_letter_code
_entity_poly.pdbx_strand_id
1 'polypeptide(L)'
;MIPRIIMTALLLTSLITAAVAQNSIDGLIDNYSSVGMSKFTSAVERDPRTHKVLKVVKVLQLEQIGIKDFIKAFKGEAKTGDFSEKYDDDGCTLMLTTQNAKQNRIYMLRCSEPYIPGRRNTNYGYAKITLIIKYK
;
A
#
# COMPACT_ATOMS: atom_id res chain seq x y z
N MET A 1 -7.97 14.25 44.34
CA MET A 1 -8.92 13.78 43.31
C MET A 1 -8.33 14.05 41.93
N ILE A 2 -7.61 13.08 41.38
CA ILE A 2 -7.12 13.14 39.99
C ILE A 2 -8.35 12.82 39.11
N PRO A 3 -8.70 13.65 38.12
CA PRO A 3 -9.95 13.45 37.40
C PRO A 3 -9.84 12.17 36.56
N ARG A 4 -10.71 11.20 36.87
CA ARG A 4 -10.88 9.91 36.18
C ARG A 4 -11.11 10.03 34.66
N ILE A 5 -11.30 11.24 34.15
CA ILE A 5 -11.55 11.59 32.75
C ILE A 5 -10.28 11.42 31.88
N ILE A 6 -9.08 11.62 32.45
CA ILE A 6 -7.84 11.52 31.66
C ILE A 6 -7.53 10.05 31.31
N MET A 7 -7.93 9.11 32.17
CA MET A 7 -7.67 7.68 31.96
C MET A 7 -8.59 7.04 30.91
N THR A 8 -9.82 7.54 30.75
CA THR A 8 -10.76 7.07 29.71
C THR A 8 -10.44 7.64 28.33
N ALA A 9 -9.86 8.85 28.25
CA ALA A 9 -9.43 9.45 26.99
C ALA A 9 -8.25 8.70 26.35
N LEU A 10 -7.37 8.11 27.16
CA LEU A 10 -6.22 7.33 26.68
C LEU A 10 -6.63 5.93 26.17
N LEU A 11 -7.74 5.37 26.66
CA LEU A 11 -8.26 4.07 26.23
C LEU A 11 -9.03 4.13 24.89
N LEU A 12 -9.56 5.30 24.53
CA LEU A 12 -10.28 5.49 23.25
C LEU A 12 -9.34 5.63 22.05
N THR A 13 -8.07 5.99 22.28
CA THR A 13 -7.06 6.05 21.21
C THR A 13 -6.43 4.69 20.86
N SER A 14 -6.58 3.68 21.71
CA SER A 14 -6.02 2.33 21.49
C SER A 14 -6.93 1.37 20.70
N LEU A 15 -8.15 1.78 20.33
CA LEU A 15 -9.14 0.92 19.66
C LEU A 15 -9.03 0.88 18.12
N ILE A 16 -8.00 1.48 17.52
CA ILE A 16 -7.86 1.50 16.04
C ILE A 16 -6.80 0.48 15.54
N THR A 17 -5.98 -0.09 16.40
CA THR A 17 -4.88 -0.98 15.99
C THR A 17 -5.23 -2.46 16.12
N ALA A 18 -6.22 -2.89 15.36
CA ALA A 18 -6.28 -4.26 14.85
C ALA A 18 -7.07 -4.29 13.53
N ALA A 19 -6.82 -3.29 12.65
CA ALA A 19 -7.01 -3.55 11.24
C ALA A 19 -5.92 -4.56 10.86
N VAL A 20 -6.23 -5.86 10.99
CA VAL A 20 -5.55 -6.88 10.19
C VAL A 20 -5.44 -6.29 8.79
N ALA A 21 -4.21 -6.08 8.31
CA ALA A 21 -3.97 -5.54 6.98
C ALA A 21 -4.91 -6.29 6.02
N GLN A 22 -5.94 -5.61 5.49
CA GLN A 22 -7.00 -6.28 4.73
C GLN A 22 -6.43 -7.01 3.51
N ASN A 23 -5.25 -6.58 3.09
CA ASN A 23 -4.43 -7.20 2.08
C ASN A 23 -2.97 -7.17 2.55
N SER A 24 -2.20 -8.23 2.30
CA SER A 24 -0.77 -8.29 2.66
C SER A 24 0.06 -7.14 2.08
N ILE A 25 -0.38 -6.55 0.95
CA ILE A 25 0.23 -5.35 0.36
C ILE A 25 0.12 -4.15 1.30
N ASP A 26 -0.98 -3.97 2.05
CA ASP A 26 -1.11 -2.87 3.02
C ASP A 26 -0.05 -2.97 4.12
N GLY A 27 0.16 -4.18 4.64
CA GLY A 27 1.17 -4.44 5.68
C GLY A 27 2.58 -4.13 5.18
N LEU A 28 2.89 -4.47 3.91
CA LEU A 28 4.16 -4.10 3.31
C LEU A 28 4.31 -2.59 3.13
N ILE A 29 3.26 -1.88 2.67
CA ILE A 29 3.30 -0.42 2.56
C ILE A 29 3.58 0.21 3.92
N ASP A 30 2.88 -0.21 4.96
CA ASP A 30 3.04 0.37 6.29
C ASP A 30 4.44 0.06 6.86
N ASN A 31 4.94 -1.16 6.70
CA ASN A 31 6.31 -1.54 7.10
C ASN A 31 7.37 -0.70 6.39
N TYR A 32 7.33 -0.65 5.06
CA TYR A 32 8.34 0.04 4.27
C TYR A 32 8.19 1.56 4.32
N SER A 33 7.01 2.12 4.63
CA SER A 33 6.79 3.58 4.75
C SER A 33 7.66 4.28 5.81
N SER A 34 8.20 3.51 6.76
CA SER A 34 9.04 4.00 7.86
C SER A 34 10.53 3.72 7.67
N VAL A 35 10.91 2.99 6.62
CA VAL A 35 12.31 2.60 6.35
C VAL A 35 13.02 3.73 5.61
N GLY A 36 14.18 4.15 6.12
CA GLY A 36 14.93 5.32 5.63
C GLY A 36 15.43 5.26 4.18
N MET A 37 15.38 4.10 3.53
CA MET A 37 15.72 3.91 2.11
C MET A 37 14.51 3.93 1.17
N SER A 38 13.34 4.31 1.69
CA SER A 38 12.12 4.45 0.90
C SER A 38 11.67 5.91 0.84
N LYS A 39 10.92 6.26 -0.21
CA LYS A 39 10.22 7.54 -0.29
C LYS A 39 8.72 7.30 -0.24
N PHE A 40 8.09 7.78 0.83
CA PHE A 40 6.66 7.63 1.06
C PHE A 40 5.93 8.97 0.99
N THR A 41 4.81 9.01 0.29
CA THR A 41 3.91 10.18 0.22
C THR A 41 2.47 9.72 0.36
N SER A 42 1.68 10.48 1.12
CA SER A 42 0.25 10.22 1.30
C SER A 42 -0.54 11.50 1.10
N ALA A 43 -1.65 11.40 0.39
CA ALA A 43 -2.60 12.49 0.18
C ALA A 43 -4.00 12.01 0.58
N VAL A 44 -4.75 12.88 1.27
CA VAL A 44 -6.10 12.57 1.76
C VAL A 44 -7.06 13.62 1.23
N GLU A 45 -8.08 13.16 0.52
CA GLU A 45 -9.22 13.96 0.09
C GLU A 45 -10.34 13.84 1.11
N ARG A 46 -10.92 14.98 1.49
CA ARG A 46 -12.02 15.06 2.46
C ARG A 46 -13.15 15.91 1.91
N ASP A 47 -14.37 15.57 2.32
CA ASP A 47 -15.54 16.42 2.13
C ASP A 47 -15.32 17.73 2.90
N PRO A 48 -15.40 18.91 2.26
CA PRO A 48 -15.12 20.19 2.91
C PRO A 48 -16.17 20.58 3.97
N ARG A 49 -17.40 20.03 3.88
CA ARG A 49 -18.51 20.34 4.78
C ARG A 49 -18.60 19.36 5.94
N THR A 50 -18.30 18.08 5.71
CA THR A 50 -18.41 17.03 6.74
C THR A 50 -17.07 16.55 7.30
N HIS A 51 -15.95 16.96 6.69
CA HIS A 51 -14.59 16.52 6.97
C HIS A 51 -14.35 15.00 6.87
N LYS A 52 -15.32 14.25 6.34
CA LYS A 52 -15.23 12.82 6.09
C LYS A 52 -14.18 12.54 5.01
N VAL A 53 -13.40 11.49 5.20
CA VAL A 53 -12.39 11.05 4.22
C VAL A 53 -13.09 10.38 3.05
N LEU A 54 -12.87 10.90 1.85
CA LEU A 54 -13.43 10.39 0.60
C LEU A 54 -12.43 9.47 -0.11
N LYS A 55 -11.16 9.88 -0.13
CA LYS A 55 -10.09 9.16 -0.83
C LYS A 55 -8.76 9.32 -0.12
N VAL A 56 -7.97 8.26 -0.13
CA VAL A 56 -6.57 8.28 0.29
C VAL A 56 -5.72 7.75 -0.85
N VAL A 57 -4.64 8.44 -1.18
CA VAL A 57 -3.63 7.98 -2.13
C VAL A 57 -2.31 7.87 -1.39
N LYS A 58 -1.74 6.67 -1.34
CA LYS A 58 -0.41 6.39 -0.82
C LYS A 58 0.51 6.06 -1.99
N VAL A 59 1.73 6.60 -1.98
CA VAL A 59 2.78 6.28 -2.94
C VAL A 59 4.04 5.93 -2.16
N LEU A 60 4.59 4.75 -2.42
CA LEU A 60 5.84 4.27 -1.87
C LEU A 60 6.82 4.00 -3.01
N GLN A 61 8.03 4.51 -2.90
CA GLN A 61 9.11 4.26 -3.84
C GLN A 61 10.22 3.51 -3.12
N LEU A 62 10.73 2.47 -3.76
CA LEU A 62 11.76 1.57 -3.24
C LEU A 62 12.91 1.43 -4.25
N GLU A 63 14.12 1.37 -3.72
CA GLU A 63 15.33 1.00 -4.45
C GLU A 63 15.76 -0.41 -4.01
N GLN A 64 15.73 -1.36 -4.95
CA GLN A 64 16.14 -2.78 -4.82
C GLN A 64 15.46 -3.61 -3.71
N ILE A 65 15.59 -3.21 -2.45
CA ILE A 65 15.11 -3.91 -1.25
C ILE A 65 13.58 -3.90 -1.21
N GLY A 66 12.98 -5.02 -0.83
CA GLY A 66 11.54 -5.17 -0.65
C GLY A 66 10.73 -5.32 -1.94
N ILE A 67 11.30 -5.02 -3.12
CA ILE A 67 10.59 -5.12 -4.40
C ILE A 67 10.05 -6.54 -4.64
N LYS A 68 10.85 -7.57 -4.32
CA LYS A 68 10.41 -8.97 -4.43
C LYS A 68 9.25 -9.32 -3.52
N ASP A 69 9.24 -8.76 -2.31
CA ASP A 69 8.17 -9.00 -1.34
C ASP A 69 6.86 -8.42 -1.86
N PHE A 70 6.91 -7.22 -2.45
CA PHE A 70 5.76 -6.61 -3.11
C PHE A 70 5.28 -7.45 -4.30
N ILE A 71 6.16 -7.90 -5.19
CA ILE A 71 5.76 -8.78 -6.31
C ILE A 71 5.07 -10.03 -5.79
N LYS A 72 5.64 -10.68 -4.75
CA LYS A 72 5.07 -11.88 -4.14
C LYS A 72 3.70 -11.59 -3.53
N ALA A 73 3.53 -10.47 -2.83
CA ALA A 73 2.26 -10.08 -2.24
C ALA A 73 1.19 -9.83 -3.31
N PHE A 74 1.50 -9.05 -4.36
CA PHE A 74 0.58 -8.83 -5.48
C PHE A 74 0.11 -10.14 -6.11
N LYS A 75 1.03 -11.08 -6.37
CA LYS A 75 0.69 -12.40 -6.94
C LYS A 75 -0.08 -13.28 -5.95
N GLY A 76 0.26 -13.24 -4.66
CA GLY A 76 -0.46 -13.97 -3.62
C GLY A 76 -1.91 -13.49 -3.45
N GLU A 77 -2.14 -12.20 -3.65
CA GLU A 77 -3.43 -11.54 -3.50
C GLU A 77 -4.25 -11.51 -4.80
N ALA A 78 -3.73 -12.04 -5.90
CA ALA A 78 -4.36 -12.00 -7.22
C ALA A 78 -5.79 -12.57 -7.25
N LYS A 79 -6.11 -13.51 -6.34
CA LYS A 79 -7.46 -14.12 -6.24
C LYS A 79 -8.47 -13.28 -5.45
N THR A 80 -8.05 -12.18 -4.83
CA THR A 80 -8.90 -11.34 -3.96
C THR A 80 -9.63 -10.23 -4.71
N GLY A 81 -9.39 -10.08 -6.00
CA GLY A 81 -9.99 -9.04 -6.82
C GLY A 81 -9.62 -9.17 -8.29
N ASP A 82 -9.79 -8.07 -9.02
CA ASP A 82 -9.40 -7.98 -10.43
C ASP A 82 -7.89 -7.70 -10.51
N PHE A 83 -7.16 -8.66 -11.05
CA PHE A 83 -5.70 -8.65 -11.10
C PHE A 83 -5.21 -8.68 -12.55
N SER A 84 -4.24 -7.84 -12.87
CA SER A 84 -3.58 -7.85 -14.16
C SER A 84 -2.07 -7.65 -14.02
N GLU A 85 -1.34 -8.31 -14.92
CA GLU A 85 0.09 -8.12 -15.10
C GLU A 85 0.36 -7.64 -16.52
N LYS A 86 1.20 -6.62 -16.65
CA LYS A 86 1.69 -6.15 -17.94
C LYS A 86 3.21 -6.08 -17.91
N TYR A 87 3.83 -6.52 -18.98
CA TYR A 87 5.27 -6.46 -19.19
C TYR A 87 5.55 -5.58 -20.41
N ASP A 88 6.56 -4.73 -20.31
CA ASP A 88 7.08 -3.88 -21.37
C ASP A 88 8.62 -3.84 -21.33
N ASP A 89 9.24 -3.18 -22.31
CA ASP A 89 10.71 -3.08 -22.41
C ASP A 89 11.32 -2.39 -21.18
N ASP A 90 10.53 -1.57 -20.47
CA ASP A 90 10.93 -0.80 -19.30
C ASP A 90 10.71 -1.54 -17.97
N GLY A 91 9.98 -2.67 -17.96
CA GLY A 91 9.81 -3.52 -16.78
C GLY A 91 8.44 -4.19 -16.66
N CYS A 92 7.91 -4.28 -15.43
CA CYS A 92 6.63 -4.91 -15.14
C CYS A 92 5.68 -3.97 -14.38
N THR A 93 4.40 -4.05 -14.70
CA THR A 93 3.31 -3.43 -13.94
C THR A 93 2.36 -4.49 -13.43
N LEU A 94 2.13 -4.54 -12.11
CA LEU A 94 1.09 -5.35 -11.49
C LEU A 94 -0.02 -4.43 -10.98
N MET A 95 -1.27 -4.77 -11.26
CA MET A 95 -2.42 -4.06 -10.72
C MET A 95 -3.36 -5.03 -10.03
N LEU A 96 -3.90 -4.62 -8.88
CA LEU A 96 -4.93 -5.36 -8.16
C LEU A 96 -6.01 -4.38 -7.74
N THR A 97 -7.25 -4.64 -8.14
CA THR A 97 -8.43 -3.88 -7.69
C THR A 97 -9.29 -4.76 -6.80
N THR A 98 -9.49 -4.35 -5.56
CA THR A 98 -10.37 -5.04 -4.61
C THR A 98 -11.53 -4.14 -4.20
N GLN A 99 -12.68 -4.74 -3.91
CA GLN A 99 -13.88 -4.01 -3.50
C GLN A 99 -14.54 -4.72 -2.32
N ASN A 100 -15.02 -3.94 -1.36
CA ASN A 100 -15.87 -4.45 -0.29
C ASN A 100 -16.99 -3.45 0.05
N ALA A 101 -17.76 -3.74 1.09
CA ALA A 101 -18.89 -2.90 1.50
C ALA A 101 -18.49 -1.46 1.89
N LYS A 102 -17.25 -1.24 2.35
CA LYS A 102 -16.79 0.04 2.90
C LYS A 102 -15.93 0.85 1.92
N GLN A 103 -15.20 0.18 1.04
CA GLN A 103 -14.18 0.82 0.22
C GLN A 103 -13.89 0.06 -1.07
N ASN A 104 -13.44 0.80 -2.07
CA ASN A 104 -12.81 0.29 -3.28
C ASN A 104 -11.31 0.62 -3.21
N ARG A 105 -10.46 -0.34 -3.55
CA ARG A 105 -9.00 -0.19 -3.48
C ARG A 105 -8.35 -0.58 -4.78
N ILE A 106 -7.38 0.23 -5.20
CA ILE A 106 -6.57 -0.02 -6.38
C ILE A 106 -5.11 0.01 -5.93
N TYR A 107 -4.45 -1.14 -6.04
CA TYR A 107 -3.03 -1.31 -5.82
C TYR A 107 -2.35 -1.37 -7.18
N MET A 108 -1.24 -0.66 -7.32
CA MET A 108 -0.40 -0.68 -8.52
C MET A 108 1.05 -0.78 -8.10
N LEU A 109 1.79 -1.70 -8.67
CA LEU A 109 3.24 -1.80 -8.58
C LEU A 109 3.79 -1.57 -9.98
N ARG A 110 4.65 -0.55 -10.15
CA ARG A 110 5.46 -0.38 -11.34
C ARG A 110 6.92 -0.65 -10.98
N CYS A 111 7.47 -1.70 -11.55
CA CYS A 111 8.90 -2.00 -11.49
C CYS A 111 9.60 -1.50 -12.76
N SER A 112 10.78 -0.92 -12.60
CA SER A 112 11.65 -0.50 -13.70
C SER A 112 13.11 -0.83 -13.43
N GLU A 113 13.95 -0.70 -14.46
CA GLU A 113 15.35 -1.16 -14.54
C GLU A 113 15.50 -2.68 -14.66
N PRO A 114 16.50 -3.18 -15.41
CA PRO A 114 16.23 -4.32 -16.28
C PRO A 114 16.25 -5.63 -15.50
N TYR A 115 15.09 -6.28 -15.49
CA TYR A 115 15.04 -7.73 -15.51
C TYR A 115 15.78 -8.19 -16.77
N ILE A 116 17.01 -8.68 -16.63
CA ILE A 116 17.82 -9.20 -17.75
C ILE A 116 17.66 -10.73 -17.80
N PRO A 117 16.91 -11.30 -18.77
CA PRO A 117 16.83 -12.74 -18.94
C PRO A 117 18.24 -13.30 -19.20
N GLY A 118 18.68 -14.28 -18.39
CA GLY A 118 19.99 -14.94 -18.54
C GLY A 118 21.14 -14.36 -17.70
N ARG A 119 20.95 -13.28 -16.93
CA ARG A 119 21.91 -12.87 -15.87
C ARG A 119 21.53 -13.46 -14.52
N ARG A 120 22.53 -13.77 -13.69
CA ARG A 120 22.35 -14.22 -12.29
C ARG A 120 21.60 -13.21 -11.40
N ASN A 121 21.56 -11.93 -11.78
CA ASN A 121 20.86 -10.88 -11.03
C ASN A 121 19.56 -10.50 -11.77
N THR A 122 18.45 -11.11 -11.36
CA THR A 122 17.11 -10.99 -11.97
C THR A 122 16.21 -9.99 -11.24
N ASN A 123 16.80 -9.05 -10.49
CA ASN A 123 16.07 -8.16 -9.59
C ASN A 123 15.82 -6.82 -10.27
N TYR A 124 14.61 -6.27 -10.08
CA TYR A 124 14.31 -4.89 -10.47
C TYR A 124 15.10 -3.91 -9.60
N GLY A 125 15.61 -2.83 -10.21
CA GLY A 125 16.38 -1.79 -9.52
C GLY A 125 15.48 -0.81 -8.76
N TYR A 126 14.29 -0.56 -9.29
CA TYR A 126 13.35 0.40 -8.74
C TYR A 126 11.91 -0.12 -8.76
N ALA A 127 11.14 0.26 -7.75
CA ALA A 127 9.69 0.05 -7.74
C ALA A 127 8.94 1.28 -7.21
N LYS A 128 7.83 1.60 -7.86
CA LYS A 128 6.82 2.54 -7.38
C LYS A 128 5.53 1.81 -7.11
N ILE A 129 5.13 1.79 -5.84
CA ILE A 129 3.87 1.25 -5.36
C ILE A 129 2.90 2.41 -5.17
N THR A 130 1.70 2.30 -5.73
CA THR A 130 0.61 3.25 -5.55
C THR A 130 -0.60 2.50 -5.00
N LEU A 131 -1.19 3.02 -3.93
CA LEU A 131 -2.43 2.53 -3.34
C LEU A 131 -3.44 3.67 -3.32
N ILE A 132 -4.56 3.47 -3.99
CA ILE A 132 -5.72 4.37 -3.95
C ILE A 132 -6.83 3.67 -3.18
N ILE A 133 -7.31 4.31 -2.11
CA ILE A 133 -8.46 3.87 -1.32
C ILE A 133 -9.56 4.88 -1.53
N LYS A 134 -10.70 4.45 -2.06
CA LYS A 134 -11.92 5.25 -2.18
C LYS A 134 -12.96 4.74 -1.19
N TYR A 135 -13.41 5.60 -0.29
CA TYR A 135 -14.44 5.29 0.69
C TYR A 135 -15.84 5.52 0.09
N LYS A 136 -16.79 4.68 0.51
CA LYS A 136 -18.20 4.77 0.10
C LYS A 136 -19.01 5.63 1.08
#